data_AF-A0A1F8M080-F1
#
_entry.id   AF-A0A1F8M080-F1
#
_cell.length_a   1.000
_cell.length_b   1.000
_cell.length_c   1.000
_cell.angle_alpha   90.00
_cell.angle_beta   90.00
_cell.angle_gamma   90.00
#
_symmetry.space_group_name_H-M   'P 1'
#
loop_
_entity.id
_entity.type
_entity.pdbx_description
1 polymer ?
#
loop_
_entity_poly.entity_id
_entity_poly.type
_entity_poly.pdbx_seq_one_letter_code
_entity_poly.pdbx_strand_id
1 'polypeptide(L)' 'MSKGKNTDILTARVSDDLAEWTRHEAANKNLSVSGFIAILLNRERARDKGNAVRRIFDILKR' A
#
# COMPACT_ATOMS: atom_id res chain seq x y z
N MET A 1 -6.23 -4.08 -35.10
CA MET A 1 -5.94 -3.02 -34.10
C MET A 1 -7.01 -3.09 -33.02
N SER A 2 -6.68 -3.54 -31.81
CA SER A 2 -7.59 -3.45 -30.66
C SER A 2 -6.93 -2.57 -29.61
N LYS A 3 -7.51 -1.37 -29.40
CA LYS A 3 -7.14 -0.44 -28.34
C LYS A 3 -7.89 -0.83 -27.07
N GLY A 4 -7.19 -0.88 -25.94
CA GLY A 4 -7.76 -1.01 -24.60
C GLY A 4 -6.97 -2.05 -23.81
N LYS A 5 -6.27 -1.73 -22.73
CA LYS A 5 -6.47 -0.68 -21.73
C LYS A 5 -5.09 -0.20 -21.26
N ASN A 6 -4.97 1.11 -21.05
CA ASN A 6 -3.86 1.73 -20.31
C ASN A 6 -3.88 1.25 -18.84
N THR A 7 -3.51 0.00 -18.58
CA THR A 7 -3.31 -0.51 -17.21
C THR A 7 -1.84 -0.55 -16.80
N ASP A 8 -0.91 -0.33 -17.73
CA ASP A 8 0.50 -0.69 -17.50
C ASP A 8 1.38 0.48 -17.03
N ILE A 9 0.81 1.68 -16.84
CA ILE A 9 1.57 2.88 -16.42
C ILE A 9 1.76 2.96 -14.89
N LEU A 10 1.16 2.06 -14.10
CA LEU A 10 1.43 1.95 -12.67
C LEU A 10 2.54 0.96 -12.31
N THR A 11 3.12 0.28 -13.31
CA THR A 11 4.34 -0.52 -13.13
C THR A 11 5.56 0.40 -13.08
N ALA A 12 5.57 1.33 -12.10
CA ALA A 12 6.83 1.80 -11.54
C ALA A 12 7.67 0.55 -11.23
N ARG A 13 8.95 0.53 -11.57
CA ARG A 13 9.88 -0.59 -11.34
C ARG A 13 9.82 -1.06 -9.88
N VAL A 14 8.90 -1.97 -9.59
CA VAL A 14 8.85 -2.77 -8.37
C VAL A 14 9.89 -3.86 -8.59
N SER A 15 10.80 -4.07 -7.65
CA SER A 15 11.72 -5.22 -7.71
C SER A 15 10.90 -6.49 -7.94
N ASP A 16 11.36 -7.40 -8.79
CA ASP A 16 10.67 -8.66 -9.07
C ASP A 16 10.37 -9.43 -7.76
N ASP A 17 11.28 -9.35 -6.77
CA ASP A 17 11.12 -9.90 -5.43
C ASP A 17 9.92 -9.31 -4.68
N LEU A 18 9.73 -7.98 -4.79
CA LEU A 18 8.63 -7.29 -4.13
C LEU A 18 7.30 -7.60 -4.83
N ALA A 19 7.31 -7.76 -6.15
CA ALA A 19 6.13 -8.15 -6.92
C ALA A 19 5.71 -9.61 -6.62
N GLU A 20 6.68 -10.51 -6.48
CA GLU A 20 6.44 -11.90 -6.07
C GLU A 20 5.92 -11.98 -4.64
N TRP A 21 6.58 -11.32 -3.69
CA TRP A 21 6.13 -11.26 -2.30
C TRP A 21 4.70 -10.70 -2.18
N THR A 22 4.39 -9.63 -2.90
CA THR A 22 3.06 -9.00 -2.86
C THR A 22 1.98 -9.95 -3.40
N ARG A 23 2.28 -10.71 -4.47
CA ARG A 23 1.36 -11.71 -5.01
C ARG A 23 1.14 -12.85 -4.02
N HIS A 24 2.20 -13.36 -3.41
CA HIS A 24 2.13 -14.43 -2.42
C HIS A 24 1.30 -14.03 -1.19
N GLU A 25 1.56 -12.85 -0.62
CA GLU A 25 0.82 -12.37 0.55
C GLU A 25 -0.64 -12.03 0.25
N ALA A 26 -0.93 -11.51 -0.94
CA ALA A 26 -2.31 -11.30 -1.38
C ALA A 26 -3.07 -12.63 -1.48
N ALA A 27 -2.45 -13.66 -2.08
CA ALA A 27 -3.03 -14.99 -2.19
C ALA A 27 -3.28 -15.64 -0.81
N ASN A 28 -2.31 -15.55 0.11
CA ASN A 28 -2.46 -16.04 1.49
C ASN A 28 -3.65 -15.43 2.24
N LYS A 29 -4.07 -14.22 1.84
CA LYS A 29 -5.19 -13.51 2.45
C LYS A 29 -6.48 -13.60 1.63
N ASN A 30 -6.49 -14.41 0.56
CA ASN A 30 -7.60 -14.49 -0.40
C ASN A 30 -8.02 -13.12 -0.96
N LEU A 31 -7.04 -12.25 -1.22
CA LEU A 31 -7.24 -10.90 -1.75
C LEU A 31 -6.65 -10.76 -3.15
N SER A 32 -7.19 -9.82 -3.93
CA SER A 32 -6.50 -9.33 -5.12
C SER A 32 -5.26 -8.52 -4.71
N VAL A 33 -4.24 -8.50 -5.58
CA VAL A 33 -3.03 -7.69 -5.37
C VAL A 33 -3.37 -6.21 -5.13
N SER A 34 -4.31 -5.66 -5.91
CA SER A 34 -4.76 -4.27 -5.74
C SER A 34 -5.47 -4.04 -4.41
N GLY A 35 -6.30 -4.98 -3.96
CA GLY A 35 -6.96 -4.91 -2.65
C GLY A 35 -5.94 -5.00 -1.50
N PHE A 36 -4.95 -5.87 -1.62
CA PHE A 36 -3.88 -6.00 -0.64
C PHE A 36 -3.02 -4.72 -0.55
N ILE A 37 -2.61 -4.14 -1.68
CA ILE A 37 -1.89 -2.86 -1.73
C ILE A 37 -2.72 -1.73 -1.11
N ALA A 38 -4.02 -1.66 -1.40
CA ALA A 38 -4.90 -0.64 -0.82
C ALA A 38 -4.97 -0.75 0.72
N ILE A 39 -5.00 -1.97 1.27
CA ILE A 39 -4.96 -2.20 2.72
C ILE A 39 -3.62 -1.73 3.30
N LEU A 40 -2.50 -2.05 2.66
CA LEU A 40 -1.17 -1.60 3.11
C LEU A 40 -1.08 -0.07 3.14
N LEU A 41 -1.49 0.61 2.07
CA LEU A 41 -1.47 2.08 2.02
C LEU A 41 -2.38 2.72 3.08
N ASN A 42 -3.55 2.12 3.34
CA ASN A 42 -4.45 2.61 4.39
C ASN A 42 -3.86 2.39 5.79
N ARG A 43 -3.16 1.28 6.03
CA ARG A 43 -2.46 1.02 7.30
C ARG A 43 -1.33 2.02 7.54
N GLU A 44 -0.51 2.30 6.52
CA GLU A 44 0.55 3.29 6.62
C GLU A 44 -0.03 4.69 6.92
N ARG A 45 -1.08 5.11 6.20
CA ARG A 45 -1.78 6.38 6.48
C ARG A 45 -2.37 6.45 7.90
N ALA A 46 -2.91 5.34 8.41
CA ALA A 46 -3.43 5.28 9.77
C ALA A 46 -2.31 5.39 10.82
N ARG A 47 -1.16 4.74 10.56
CA ARG A 47 0.03 4.83 11.41
C ARG A 47 0.60 6.25 11.43
N ASP A 48 0.69 6.89 10.28
CA ASP A 48 1.15 8.28 10.15
C ASP A 48 0.25 9.25 10.92
N LYS A 49 -1.08 9.09 10.80
CA LYS A 49 -2.05 9.88 11.58
C LYS A 49 -1.92 9.62 13.09
N GLY A 50 -1.75 8.38 13.51
CA GLY A 50 -1.53 8.04 14.92
C GLY A 50 -0.24 8.65 15.49
N ASN A 51 0.84 8.62 14.71
CA ASN A 51 2.11 9.27 15.06
C ASN A 51 1.96 10.80 15.14
N ALA A 52 1.22 11.41 14.20
CA ALA A 52 0.94 12.85 14.22
C ALA A 52 0.17 13.27 15.49
N VAL A 53 -0.88 12.52 15.86
CA VAL A 53 -1.62 12.75 17.10
C VAL A 53 -0.73 12.60 18.32
N ARG A 54 0.13 11.56 18.36
CA ARG A 54 1.04 11.35 19.48
C ARG A 54 2.05 12.49 19.64
N ARG A 55 2.61 12.99 18.53
CA ARG A 55 3.49 14.18 18.55
C ARG A 55 2.78 15.43 19.07
N ILE A 56 1.53 15.67 18.65
CA ILE A 56 0.73 16.81 19.15
C ILE A 56 0.49 16.65 20.66
N PHE A 57 0.14 15.45 21.10
CA PHE A 57 -0.07 15.17 22.52
C PHE A 57 1.19 15.35 23.37
N ASP A 58 2.36 14.97 22.85
CA ASP A 58 3.65 15.17 23.51
C ASP A 58 4.03 16.67 23.62
N ILE A 59 3.64 17.50 22.64
CA ILE A 59 3.82 18.96 22.70
C ILE A 59 2.88 19.58 23.73
N LEU A 60 1.61 19.18 23.74
CA LEU A 60 0.59 19.72 24.65
C LEU A 60 0.80 19.33 26.13
N LYS A 61 1.63 18.32 26.40
CA LYS A 61 2.00 17.87 27.74
C LYS A 61 3.29 18.49 28.29
N ARG A 62 3.98 19.32 27.51
CA ARG A 62 5.11 20.13 27.97
C ARG A 62 4.62 21.47 28.50
#